data_AF-A0A958VBQ3-F1
#
_entry.id   AF-A0A958VBQ3-F1
#
_cell.length_a   1.000
_cell.length_b   1.000
_cell.length_c   1.000
_cell.angle_alpha   90.00
_cell.angle_beta   90.00
_cell.angle_gamma   90.00
#
_symmetry.space_group_name_H-M   'P 1'
#
loop_
_entity.id
_entity.type
_entity.pdbx_description
1 polymer ?
#
loop_
_entity_poly.entity_id
_entity_poly.type
_entity_poly.pdbx_seq_one_letter_code
_entity_poly.pdbx_strand_id
1 'polypeptide(L)'
;MKFAKTMFLLGGLALTIASCGGEDWPEDKVKEFKDECVKQLSAAAGEEQAGPVCDCVLEELKKEYKSYAEADKKVNENWMAEKMLSCMKGSMGGGAEE
;
A
#
# COMPACT_ATOMS: atom_id res chain seq x y z
N MET A 1 -5.57 34.33 -49.50
CA MET A 1 -6.15 33.06 -49.01
C MET A 1 -5.74 31.92 -49.94
N LYS A 2 -4.97 30.95 -49.43
CA LYS A 2 -4.81 29.54 -49.87
C LYS A 2 -3.41 29.06 -49.49
N PHE A 3 -3.23 28.65 -48.25
CA PHE A 3 -2.06 27.89 -47.83
C PHE A 3 -2.48 26.46 -47.49
N ALA A 4 -1.95 25.56 -48.33
CA ALA A 4 -1.43 24.25 -47.99
C ALA A 4 -2.37 23.28 -47.28
N LYS A 5 -3.14 22.59 -48.12
CA LYS A 5 -3.73 21.28 -47.90
C LYS A 5 -2.64 20.22 -48.18
N THR A 6 -1.89 19.84 -47.16
CA THR A 6 -0.93 18.71 -47.18
C THR A 6 -1.06 18.02 -45.82
N MET A 7 -2.04 17.13 -45.63
CA MET A 7 -1.88 15.70 -45.94
C MET A 7 -0.57 15.14 -45.36
N PHE A 8 -0.46 15.18 -44.03
CA PHE A 8 0.44 14.32 -43.26
C PHE A 8 -0.39 13.17 -42.70
N LEU A 9 -0.55 12.13 -43.51
CA LEU A 9 -1.00 10.82 -43.06
C LEU A 9 0.18 9.87 -43.24
N LEU A 10 0.46 9.11 -42.18
CA LEU A 10 1.23 7.86 -42.10
C LEU A 10 2.74 7.98 -41.81
N GLY A 11 3.13 7.32 -40.72
CA GLY A 11 4.49 7.12 -40.24
C GLY A 11 4.62 7.72 -38.84
N GLY A 12 4.27 7.05 -37.76
CA GLY A 12 4.62 5.68 -37.42
C GLY A 12 5.40 5.74 -36.11
N LEU A 13 4.98 4.92 -35.14
CA LEU A 13 5.53 4.80 -33.79
C LEU A 13 5.19 5.94 -32.81
N ALA A 14 3.93 5.94 -32.36
CA ALA A 14 3.63 6.44 -31.03
C ALA A 14 4.42 5.60 -30.01
N LEU A 15 5.49 6.17 -29.48
CA LEU A 15 6.11 5.74 -28.23
C LEU A 15 5.10 5.99 -27.11
N THR A 16 4.12 5.11 -26.94
CA THR A 16 3.35 5.04 -25.69
C THR A 16 4.20 4.34 -24.64
N ILE A 17 5.22 5.05 -24.17
CA ILE A 17 5.79 4.76 -22.86
C ILE A 17 4.80 5.35 -21.86
N ALA A 18 3.86 4.52 -21.41
CA ALA A 18 3.20 4.70 -20.13
C ALA A 18 3.56 3.50 -19.27
N SER A 19 4.86 3.31 -19.04
CA SER A 19 5.31 2.51 -17.90
C SER A 19 5.00 3.31 -16.65
N CYS A 20 3.89 3.00 -16.01
CA CYS A 20 3.65 3.19 -14.58
C CYS A 20 2.43 2.33 -14.24
N GLY A 21 2.65 1.03 -14.09
CA GLY A 21 1.81 0.28 -13.15
C GLY A 21 2.12 0.88 -11.80
N GLY A 22 1.27 1.80 -11.32
CA GLY A 22 1.43 2.39 -10.00
C GLY A 22 1.51 1.25 -8.99
N GLU A 23 2.50 1.28 -8.10
CA GLU A 23 2.55 0.32 -7.02
C GLU A 23 1.17 0.27 -6.35
N ASP A 24 0.57 -0.92 -6.35
CA ASP A 24 -0.74 -1.16 -5.76
C ASP A 24 -0.78 -0.77 -4.26
N TRP A 25 0.40 -0.62 -3.65
CA TRP A 25 0.65 -0.11 -2.31
C TRP A 25 1.58 1.12 -2.36
N PRO A 26 1.04 2.32 -2.64
CA PRO A 26 1.86 3.52 -2.75
C PRO A 26 2.56 3.84 -1.42
N GLU A 27 3.83 4.23 -1.48
CA GLU A 27 4.68 4.41 -0.31
C GLU A 27 4.12 5.44 0.69
N ASP A 28 3.48 6.50 0.21
CA ASP A 28 2.83 7.51 1.05
C ASP A 28 1.67 6.91 1.86
N LYS A 29 0.89 6.00 1.28
CA LYS A 29 -0.22 5.33 1.96
C LYS A 29 0.24 4.26 2.93
N VAL A 30 1.30 3.55 2.58
CA VAL A 30 1.97 2.63 3.50
C VAL A 30 2.51 3.39 4.71
N LYS A 31 3.15 4.54 4.48
CA LYS A 31 3.67 5.39 5.54
C LYS A 31 2.55 5.96 6.42
N GLU A 32 1.50 6.51 5.81
CA GLU A 32 0.32 7.04 6.51
C GLU A 32 -0.33 5.97 7.41
N PHE A 33 -0.50 4.74 6.87
CA PHE A 33 -1.01 3.62 7.65
C PHE A 33 -0.11 3.30 8.85
N LYS A 34 1.21 3.20 8.66
CA LYS A 34 2.14 2.91 9.75
C LYS A 34 2.14 4.01 10.81
N ASP A 35 2.19 5.28 10.40
CA ASP A 35 2.21 6.41 11.32
C ASP A 35 0.94 6.46 12.17
N GLU A 36 -0.25 6.27 11.57
CA GLU A 36 -1.52 6.23 12.32
C GLU A 36 -1.64 4.99 13.21
N CYS A 37 -1.23 3.82 12.73
CA CYS A 37 -1.21 2.60 13.52
C CYS A 37 -0.30 2.75 14.74
N VAL A 38 0.94 3.23 14.55
CA VAL A 38 1.90 3.43 15.64
C VAL A 38 1.37 4.44 16.63
N LYS A 39 0.81 5.56 16.17
CA LYS A 39 0.23 6.59 17.04
C LYS A 39 -0.90 6.04 17.92
N GLN A 40 -1.81 5.26 17.34
CA GLN A 40 -2.92 4.66 18.10
C GLN A 40 -2.43 3.56 19.06
N LEU A 41 -1.53 2.71 18.59
CA LEU A 41 -1.06 1.57 19.37
C LEU A 41 -0.06 1.98 20.46
N SER A 42 0.75 3.02 20.24
CA SER A 42 1.68 3.56 21.24
C SER A 42 0.95 4.06 22.48
N ALA A 43 -0.26 4.61 22.31
CA ALA A 43 -1.10 5.01 23.43
C ALA A 43 -1.62 3.83 24.28
N ALA A 44 -1.69 2.62 23.70
CA ALA A 44 -2.24 1.43 24.35
C ALA A 44 -1.19 0.40 24.80
N ALA A 45 -0.14 0.19 24.02
CA ALA A 45 0.88 -0.86 24.18
C ALA A 45 2.31 -0.33 24.39
N GLY A 46 2.53 0.97 24.19
CA GLY A 46 3.86 1.60 24.26
C GLY A 46 4.59 1.63 22.92
N GLU A 47 5.40 2.67 22.72
CA GLU A 47 6.10 2.97 21.45
C GLU A 47 6.99 1.81 20.97
N GLU A 48 7.62 1.07 21.90
CA GLU A 48 8.56 -0.01 21.59
C GLU A 48 7.87 -1.21 20.91
N GLN A 49 6.61 -1.48 21.24
CA GLN A 49 5.82 -2.58 20.64
C GLN A 49 4.98 -2.12 19.45
N ALA A 50 4.71 -0.82 19.34
CA ALA A 50 3.81 -0.29 18.34
C ALA A 50 4.34 -0.46 16.91
N GLY A 51 5.62 -0.16 16.67
CA GLY A 51 6.26 -0.33 15.35
C GLY A 51 6.16 -1.76 14.82
N PRO A 52 6.74 -2.76 15.52
CA PRO A 52 6.74 -4.15 15.07
C PRO A 52 5.33 -4.73 14.81
N VAL A 53 4.36 -4.37 15.65
CA VAL A 53 2.97 -4.82 15.48
C VAL A 53 2.35 -4.19 14.23
N CYS A 54 2.56 -2.89 14.01
CA CYS A 54 2.03 -2.20 12.83
C CYS A 54 2.68 -2.68 11.52
N ASP A 55 3.98 -3.01 11.55
CA ASP A 55 4.66 -3.69 10.45
C ASP A 55 4.02 -5.05 10.15
N CYS A 56 3.78 -5.86 11.18
CA CYS A 56 3.12 -7.15 11.03
C CYS A 56 1.70 -7.03 10.42
N VAL A 57 0.88 -6.08 10.88
CA VAL A 57 -0.47 -5.88 10.34
C VAL A 57 -0.42 -5.42 8.88
N LEU A 58 0.54 -4.57 8.52
CA LEU A 58 0.73 -4.14 7.13
C LEU A 58 1.11 -5.32 6.22
N GLU A 59 1.99 -6.20 6.70
CA GLU A 59 2.36 -7.40 5.94
C GLU A 59 1.15 -8.31 5.72
N GLU A 60 0.29 -8.48 6.73
CA GLU A 60 -0.97 -9.22 6.60
C GLU A 60 -1.94 -8.56 5.60
N LEU A 61 -2.01 -7.22 5.57
CA LEU A 61 -2.77 -6.48 4.57
C LEU A 61 -2.29 -6.76 3.15
N LYS A 62 -0.96 -6.71 2.94
CA LYS A 62 -0.36 -6.95 1.62
C LYS A 62 -0.50 -8.39 1.15
N LYS A 63 -0.54 -9.36 2.07
CA LYS A 63 -0.78 -10.79 1.76
C LYS A 63 -2.23 -11.04 1.33
N GLU A 64 -3.18 -10.41 2.01
CA GLU A 64 -4.61 -10.65 1.77
C GLU A 64 -5.14 -9.82 0.58
N TYR A 65 -4.64 -8.59 0.42
CA TYR A 65 -5.14 -7.63 -0.56
C TYR A 65 -4.06 -7.22 -1.55
N LYS A 66 -4.41 -7.35 -2.84
CA LYS A 66 -3.50 -7.00 -3.93
C LYS A 66 -3.15 -5.52 -3.97
N SER A 67 -4.03 -4.65 -3.46
CA SER A 67 -3.84 -3.20 -3.45
C SER A 67 -4.43 -2.52 -2.22
N TYR A 68 -3.90 -1.34 -1.91
CA TYR A 68 -4.40 -0.47 -0.86
C TYR A 68 -5.87 -0.11 -1.09
N ALA A 69 -6.27 0.16 -2.33
CA ALA A 69 -7.66 0.49 -2.66
C ALA A 69 -8.63 -0.68 -2.45
N GLU A 70 -8.14 -1.93 -2.53
CA GLU A 70 -8.94 -3.10 -2.19
C GLU A 70 -9.02 -3.29 -0.67
N ALA A 71 -7.90 -3.13 0.02
CA ALA A 71 -7.84 -3.17 1.47
C ALA A 71 -8.76 -2.12 2.10
N ASP A 72 -8.69 -0.86 1.68
CA ASP A 72 -9.49 0.26 2.19
C ASP A 72 -11.01 -0.01 2.13
N LYS A 73 -11.47 -0.77 1.12
CA LYS A 73 -12.90 -1.10 0.95
C LYS A 73 -13.35 -2.30 1.78
N LYS A 74 -12.45 -3.22 2.10
CA LYS A 74 -12.78 -4.53 2.70
C LYS A 74 -12.38 -4.63 4.16
N VAL A 75 -11.32 -3.94 4.56
CA VAL A 75 -10.82 -3.89 5.91
C VAL A 75 -11.79 -3.09 6.77
N ASN A 76 -12.08 -3.61 7.95
CA ASN A 76 -12.92 -2.96 8.94
C ASN A 76 -12.28 -3.09 10.32
N GLU A 77 -12.90 -2.46 11.31
CA GLU A 77 -12.43 -2.47 12.70
C GLU A 77 -12.23 -3.88 13.26
N ASN A 78 -13.09 -4.84 12.90
CA ASN A 78 -12.99 -6.21 13.38
C ASN A 78 -11.77 -6.92 12.78
N TRP A 79 -11.56 -6.82 11.46
CA TRP A 79 -10.37 -7.38 10.80
C TRP A 79 -9.09 -6.81 11.40
N MET A 80 -9.04 -5.48 11.60
CA MET A 80 -7.89 -4.80 12.20
C MET A 80 -7.62 -5.28 13.62
N ALA A 81 -8.67 -5.37 14.46
CA ALA A 81 -8.54 -5.84 15.83
C ALA A 81 -8.05 -7.30 15.90
N GLU A 82 -8.60 -8.19 15.06
CA GLU A 82 -8.17 -9.58 14.99
C GLU A 82 -6.70 -9.71 14.58
N LYS A 83 -6.28 -8.97 13.54
CA LYS A 83 -4.90 -9.00 13.05
C LYS A 83 -3.93 -8.35 14.02
N MET A 84 -4.27 -7.22 14.63
CA MET A 84 -3.47 -6.61 15.70
C MET A 84 -3.28 -7.57 16.87
N LEU A 85 -4.34 -8.25 17.32
CA LEU A 85 -4.25 -9.26 18.37
C LEU A 85 -3.35 -10.43 17.98
N SER A 86 -3.42 -10.88 16.73
CA SER A 86 -2.53 -11.93 16.21
C SER A 86 -1.08 -11.47 16.17
N CYS A 87 -0.81 -10.25 15.69
CA CYS A 87 0.53 -9.69 15.59
C CYS A 87 1.16 -9.44 16.96
N MET A 88 0.38 -8.98 17.94
CA MET A 88 0.83 -8.85 19.33
C MET A 88 1.20 -10.20 19.94
N LYS A 89 0.42 -11.26 19.66
CA LYS A 89 0.72 -12.62 20.13
C LYS A 89 1.88 -13.28 19.37
N GLY A 90 2.10 -12.89 18.11
CA GLY A 90 3.11 -13.44 17.21
C GLY A 90 4.50 -12.82 17.34
N SER A 91 4.66 -11.69 18.02
CA SER A 91 5.93 -10.93 18.15
C SER A 91 7.09 -11.67 18.85
N MET A 92 6.93 -12.97 19.17
CA MET A 92 8.01 -13.89 19.55
C MET A 92 8.61 -14.68 18.37
N GLY A 93 8.17 -14.50 17.12
CA GLY A 93 8.80 -15.16 15.98
C GLY A 93 8.27 -14.69 14.63
N GLY A 94 9.07 -13.94 13.87
CA GLY A 94 8.71 -13.56 12.51
C GLY A 94 9.61 -12.46 11.97
N GLY A 95 10.88 -12.79 11.77
CA GLY A 95 11.79 -11.98 10.96
C GLY A 95 11.28 -11.88 9.52
N ALA A 96 11.58 -10.74 8.91
CA ALA A 96 11.45 -10.51 7.49
C ALA A 96 12.42 -11.42 6.71
N GLU A 97 11.89 -12.19 5.76
CA GLU A 97 12.56 -12.75 4.57
C GLU A 97 11.49 -13.57 3.82
N GLU A 98 11.21 -13.37 2.53
CA GLU A 98 12.12 -13.19 1.39
C GLU A 98 11.59 -12.18 0.34
#